data_AF-A0A3E1E855-F1
#
_entry.id   AF-A0A3E1E855-F1
#
_cell.length_a   1.000
_cell.length_b   1.000
_cell.length_c   1.000
_cell.angle_alpha   90.00
_cell.angle_beta   90.00
_cell.angle_gamma   90.00
#
_symmetry.space_group_name_H-M   'P 1'
#
loop_
_entity.id
_entity.type
_entity.pdbx_description
1 polymer ?
#
loop_
_entity_poly.entity_id
_entity_poly.type
_entity_poly.pdbx_seq_one_letter_code
_entity_poly.pdbx_strand_id
1 'polypeptide(L)'
;RMNYTVMGNSVNLSARIESLTSHYGAQLLVCSETYRALKTSYRSRLIDKIRVKGQSTPASLYEILYAHSPEKEEEWLGAYASGLGAYETGNFKGAIAFFEKSLVFNPLDKASKILLSRCAILLERPQPDWDGVWSMESKSG
;
A
#
# COMPACT_ATOMS: atom_id res chain seq x y z
N ARG A 1 -37.30 3.15 -14.46
CA ARG A 1 -36.72 4.10 -13.49
C ARG A 1 -35.63 3.36 -12.72
N MET A 2 -34.36 3.57 -13.05
CA MET A 2 -33.23 2.97 -12.34
C MET A 2 -32.98 3.78 -11.06
N ASN A 3 -33.16 3.15 -9.90
CA ASN A 3 -32.70 3.70 -8.63
C ASN A 3 -31.22 3.36 -8.51
N TYR A 4 -30.34 4.31 -8.82
CA TYR A 4 -28.91 4.17 -8.61
C TYR A 4 -28.55 4.69 -7.21
N THR A 5 -28.30 3.76 -6.30
CA THR A 5 -27.84 4.03 -4.93
C THR A 5 -26.36 4.44 -4.96
N VAL A 6 -26.08 5.70 -5.31
CA VAL A 6 -24.73 6.31 -5.25
C VAL A 6 -24.64 7.22 -4.01
N MET A 7 -24.90 6.70 -2.81
CA MET A 7 -24.72 7.47 -1.57
C MET A 7 -24.35 6.56 -0.36
N GLY A 8 -23.45 5.59 -0.58
CA GLY A 8 -22.98 4.73 0.51
C GLY A 8 -21.51 4.33 0.45
N ASN A 9 -21.01 3.93 -0.74
CA ASN A 9 -19.65 3.39 -0.87
C ASN A 9 -18.56 4.45 -1.07
N SER A 10 -18.86 5.58 -1.71
CA SER A 10 -17.86 6.62 -2.00
C SER A 10 -17.41 7.40 -0.77
N VAL A 11 -18.35 7.76 0.12
CA VAL A 11 -18.06 8.55 1.34
C VAL A 11 -17.29 7.71 2.37
N ASN A 12 -17.60 6.41 2.48
CA ASN A 12 -16.87 5.50 3.37
C ASN A 12 -15.46 5.21 2.82
N LEU A 13 -15.31 5.13 1.50
CA LEU A 13 -14.00 4.94 0.88
C LEU A 13 -13.12 6.19 1.05
N SER A 14 -13.64 7.40 0.87
CA SER A 14 -12.84 8.63 1.00
C SER A 14 -12.29 8.83 2.42
N ALA A 15 -13.13 8.63 3.45
CA ALA A 15 -12.68 8.71 4.85
C ALA A 15 -11.66 7.62 5.21
N ARG A 16 -11.82 6.40 4.65
CA ARG A 16 -10.83 5.32 4.79
C ARG A 16 -9.52 5.65 4.08
N ILE A 17 -9.58 6.19 2.86
CA ILE A 17 -8.40 6.59 2.09
C ILE A 17 -7.64 7.71 2.81
N GLU A 18 -8.32 8.67 3.43
CA GLU A 18 -7.68 9.70 4.25
C GLU A 18 -6.94 9.09 5.45
N SER A 19 -7.59 8.16 6.18
CA SER A 19 -6.95 7.42 7.26
C SER A 19 -5.74 6.61 6.78
N LEU A 20 -5.84 5.96 5.61
CA LEU A 20 -4.76 5.18 5.01
C LEU A 20 -3.61 6.06 4.52
N THR A 21 -3.91 7.24 3.97
CA THR A 21 -2.92 8.25 3.57
C THR A 21 -2.03 8.60 4.75
N SER A 22 -2.64 8.92 5.90
CA SER A 22 -1.90 9.21 7.14
C SER A 22 -1.12 8.00 7.67
N HIS A 23 -1.73 6.80 7.62
CA HIS A 23 -1.10 5.55 8.05
C HIS A 23 0.19 5.26 7.25
N TYR A 24 0.12 5.27 5.92
CA TYR A 24 1.27 5.02 5.05
C TYR A 24 2.22 6.22 4.93
N GLY A 25 1.87 7.38 5.50
CA GLY A 25 2.65 8.61 5.37
C GLY A 25 2.71 9.13 3.94
N ALA A 26 1.75 8.74 3.10
CA ALA A 26 1.67 9.18 1.72
C ALA A 26 1.17 10.62 1.67
N GLN A 27 1.60 11.38 0.67
CA GLN A 27 1.05 12.73 0.45
C GLN A 27 -0.31 12.68 -0.24
N LEU A 28 -0.42 11.82 -1.26
CA LEU A 28 -1.66 11.58 -1.99
C LEU A 28 -1.77 10.10 -2.31
N LEU A 29 -2.75 9.45 -1.68
CA LEU A 29 -3.03 8.04 -1.89
C LEU A 29 -4.31 7.89 -2.72
N VAL A 30 -4.27 7.04 -3.75
CA VAL A 30 -5.40 6.74 -4.62
C VAL A 30 -5.61 5.23 -4.73
N CYS A 31 -6.86 4.79 -4.86
CA CYS A 31 -7.15 3.39 -5.13
C CYS A 31 -7.00 3.07 -6.62
N SER A 32 -7.09 1.79 -6.96
CA SER A 32 -6.90 1.29 -8.32
C SER A 32 -7.89 1.89 -9.32
N GLU A 33 -9.14 2.09 -8.93
CA GLU A 33 -10.20 2.68 -9.75
C GLU A 33 -9.87 4.14 -10.07
N THR A 34 -9.50 4.92 -9.07
CA THR A 34 -9.10 6.32 -9.24
C THR A 34 -7.83 6.42 -10.08
N TYR A 35 -6.83 5.58 -9.81
CA TYR A 35 -5.58 5.57 -10.57
C TYR A 35 -5.81 5.30 -12.06
N ARG A 36 -6.69 4.33 -12.40
CA ARG A 36 -7.05 4.02 -13.79
C ARG A 36 -7.85 5.12 -14.49
N ALA A 37 -8.57 5.95 -13.74
CA ALA A 37 -9.34 7.06 -14.28
C ALA A 37 -8.49 8.31 -14.57
N LEU A 38 -7.23 8.34 -14.12
CA LEU A 38 -6.31 9.44 -14.40
C LEU A 38 -6.00 9.47 -15.90
N LYS A 39 -6.25 10.63 -16.52
CA LYS A 39 -5.98 10.85 -17.96
C LYS A 39 -4.53 11.22 -18.26
N THR A 40 -3.76 11.51 -17.21
CA THR A 40 -2.37 11.94 -17.29
C THR A 40 -1.50 10.92 -16.57
N SER A 41 -0.33 10.63 -17.12
CA SER A 41 0.67 9.82 -16.43
C SER A 41 1.31 10.64 -15.32
N TYR A 42 1.14 10.21 -14.08
CA TYR A 42 1.81 10.78 -12.92
C TYR A 42 2.86 9.79 -12.43
N ARG A 43 3.97 10.31 -11.90
CA ARG A 43 4.92 9.46 -11.18
C ARG A 43 4.21 8.92 -9.94
N SER A 44 4.29 7.61 -9.76
CA SER A 44 3.57 6.93 -8.70
C SER A 44 4.34 5.70 -8.24
N ARG A 45 3.96 5.18 -7.07
CA ARG A 45 4.36 3.85 -6.62
C ARG A 45 3.16 3.10 -6.09
N LEU A 46 3.12 1.79 -6.35
CA LEU A 46 2.19 0.91 -5.63
C LEU A 46 2.68 0.80 -4.18
N ILE A 47 1.83 1.15 -3.23
CA ILE A 47 2.14 1.11 -1.79
C ILE A 47 1.77 -0.23 -1.18
N ASP A 48 0.59 -0.74 -1.52
CA ASP A 48 0.08 -1.95 -0.87
C ASP A 48 -1.08 -2.56 -1.64
N LYS A 49 -1.34 -3.83 -1.35
CA LYS A 49 -2.56 -4.54 -1.71
C LYS A 49 -3.23 -4.97 -0.41
N ILE A 50 -4.37 -4.35 -0.12
CA ILE A 50 -5.09 -4.60 1.12
C ILE A 50 -6.49 -5.14 0.86
N ARG A 51 -6.95 -6.00 1.76
CA ARG A 51 -8.35 -6.39 1.86
C ARG A 51 -8.98 -5.64 3.02
N VAL A 52 -9.96 -4.80 2.71
CA VAL A 52 -10.71 -4.04 3.72
C VAL A 52 -11.93 -4.87 4.14
N LYS A 53 -12.26 -4.85 5.43
CA LYS A 53 -13.45 -5.53 5.96
C LYS A 53 -14.70 -5.14 5.17
N GLY A 54 -15.43 -6.16 4.70
CA GLY A 54 -16.65 -6.03 3.90
C GLY A 54 -16.43 -5.91 2.39
N GLN A 55 -15.19 -5.95 1.89
CA GLN A 55 -14.89 -6.05 0.46
C GLN A 55 -14.33 -7.43 0.12
N SER A 56 -14.89 -8.05 -0.93
CA SER A 56 -14.40 -9.33 -1.45
C SER A 56 -13.14 -9.17 -2.29
N THR A 57 -13.03 -8.05 -3.01
CA THR A 57 -11.89 -7.75 -3.89
C THR A 57 -10.81 -6.96 -3.15
N PRO A 58 -9.54 -7.37 -3.23
CA PRO A 58 -8.42 -6.56 -2.76
C PRO A 58 -8.37 -5.20 -3.46
N ALA A 59 -8.04 -4.16 -2.70
CA ALA A 59 -7.78 -2.82 -3.21
C ALA A 59 -6.27 -2.60 -3.28
N SER A 60 -5.76 -2.21 -4.45
CA SER A 60 -4.38 -1.73 -4.57
C SER A 60 -4.35 -0.23 -4.33
N LEU A 61 -3.40 0.20 -3.49
CA LEU A 61 -3.20 1.58 -3.09
C LEU A 61 -1.95 2.13 -3.79
N TYR A 62 -2.09 3.26 -4.46
CA TYR A 62 -1.00 3.93 -5.14
C TYR A 62 -0.74 5.28 -4.48
N GLU A 63 0.53 5.61 -4.26
CA GLU A 63 0.94 6.96 -3.91
C GLU A 63 1.32 7.71 -5.17
N ILE A 64 0.81 8.94 -5.33
CA ILE A 64 1.27 9.87 -6.36
C ILE A 64 2.44 10.67 -5.79
N LEU A 65 3.58 10.58 -6.46
CA LEU A 65 4.82 11.24 -6.05
C LEU A 65 4.87 12.65 -6.64
N TYR A 66 5.02 13.65 -5.77
CA TYR A 66 5.26 15.04 -6.16
C TYR A 66 6.75 15.37 -6.12
N ALA A 67 7.13 16.52 -6.67
CA ALA A 67 8.51 16.92 -6.98
C ALA A 67 9.53 16.95 -5.82
N HIS A 68 9.15 16.57 -4.60
CA HIS A 68 10.04 16.49 -3.43
C HIS A 68 10.35 15.02 -3.12
N SER A 69 11.19 14.45 -3.96
CA SER A 69 11.71 13.10 -3.80
C SER A 69 13.11 13.11 -3.19
N PRO A 70 13.52 12.05 -2.48
CA PRO A 70 14.89 11.94 -1.99
C PRO A 70 15.88 11.94 -3.16
N GLU A 71 17.14 12.33 -2.91
CA GLU A 71 18.20 12.38 -3.93
C GLU A 71 18.40 11.03 -4.65
N LYS A 72 18.22 9.92 -3.93
CA LYS A 72 18.30 8.54 -4.43
C LYS A 72 16.93 7.93 -4.67
N GLU A 73 16.08 8.66 -5.38
CA GLU A 73 14.69 8.26 -5.62
C GLU A 73 14.59 6.94 -6.38
N GLU A 74 15.37 6.74 -7.43
CA GLU A 74 15.27 5.52 -8.26
C GLU A 74 15.69 4.28 -7.48
N GLU A 75 16.74 4.37 -6.66
CA GLU A 75 17.18 3.28 -5.82
C GLU A 75 16.20 3.01 -4.68
N TRP A 76 15.61 4.06 -4.10
CA TRP A 76 14.53 3.93 -3.13
C TRP A 76 13.32 3.20 -3.73
N LEU A 77 12.81 3.68 -4.87
CA LEU A 77 11.64 3.10 -5.53
C LEU A 77 11.92 1.67 -6.03
N GLY A 78 13.11 1.41 -6.58
CA GLY A 78 13.50 0.10 -7.06
C GLY A 78 13.65 -0.92 -5.92
N ALA A 79 14.26 -0.52 -4.80
CA ALA A 79 14.34 -1.37 -3.61
C ALA A 79 12.95 -1.63 -3.03
N TYR A 80 12.12 -0.58 -2.92
CA TYR A 80 10.75 -0.71 -2.46
C TYR A 80 9.92 -1.68 -3.31
N ALA A 81 9.93 -1.52 -4.63
CA ALA A 81 9.18 -2.37 -5.56
C ALA A 81 9.64 -3.84 -5.48
N SER A 82 10.94 -4.07 -5.33
CA SER A 82 11.49 -5.42 -5.14
C SER A 82 11.03 -6.03 -3.82
N GLY A 83 10.99 -5.23 -2.75
CA GLY A 83 10.48 -5.66 -1.45
C GLY A 83 9.01 -6.00 -1.49
N LEU A 84 8.20 -5.19 -2.19
CA LEU A 84 6.78 -5.45 -2.37
C LEU A 84 6.53 -6.73 -3.20
N GLY A 85 7.27 -6.96 -4.28
CA GLY A 85 7.17 -8.21 -5.05
C GLY A 85 7.54 -9.45 -4.24
N ALA A 86 8.60 -9.37 -3.41
CA ALA A 86 8.97 -10.45 -2.50
C ALA A 86 7.90 -10.68 -1.41
N TYR A 87 7.31 -9.60 -0.89
CA TYR A 87 6.22 -9.67 0.09
C TYR A 87 4.98 -10.35 -0.50
N GLU A 88 4.57 -9.97 -1.71
CA GLU A 88 3.39 -10.54 -2.39
C GLU A 88 3.55 -12.04 -2.66
N THR A 89 4.78 -12.51 -2.92
CA THR A 89 5.07 -13.93 -3.17
C THR A 89 5.33 -14.74 -1.90
N GLY A 90 5.25 -14.13 -0.71
CA GLY A 90 5.49 -14.78 0.57
C GLY A 90 6.98 -14.95 0.93
N ASN A 91 7.89 -14.41 0.12
CA ASN A 91 9.32 -14.35 0.44
C ASN A 91 9.62 -13.21 1.44
N PHE A 92 9.13 -13.34 2.66
CA PHE A 92 9.21 -12.29 3.69
C PHE A 92 10.64 -11.96 4.11
N LYS A 93 11.55 -12.95 4.11
CA LYS A 93 12.98 -12.69 4.38
C LYS A 93 13.60 -11.80 3.30
N GLY A 94 13.32 -12.10 2.02
CA GLY A 94 13.77 -11.26 0.91
C GLY A 94 13.12 -9.87 0.95
N ALA A 95 11.83 -9.80 1.29
CA ALA A 95 11.10 -8.55 1.43
C ALA A 95 11.74 -7.62 2.48
N ILE A 96 12.09 -8.15 3.65
CA ILE A 96 12.78 -7.39 4.72
C ILE A 96 14.07 -6.77 4.20
N ALA A 97 14.96 -7.55 3.57
CA ALA A 97 16.24 -7.04 3.07
C ALA A 97 16.05 -5.88 2.07
N PHE A 98 15.03 -5.97 1.21
CA PHE A 98 14.72 -4.90 0.25
C PHE A 98 14.09 -3.68 0.92
N PHE A 99 13.21 -3.85 1.91
CA PHE A 99 12.64 -2.71 2.65
C PHE A 99 13.69 -2.01 3.52
N GLU A 100 14.61 -2.73 4.14
CA GLU A 100 15.76 -2.14 4.83
C GLU A 100 16.63 -1.33 3.87
N LYS A 101 16.92 -1.88 2.69
CA LYS A 101 17.65 -1.16 1.62
C LYS A 101 16.91 0.09 1.17
N SER A 102 15.58 0.01 0.98
CA SER A 102 14.73 1.17 0.67
C SER A 102 14.86 2.26 1.74
N LEU A 103 14.86 1.87 3.02
CA LEU A 103 15.00 2.78 4.16
C LEU A 103 16.41 3.41 4.28
N VAL A 104 17.45 2.82 3.70
CA VAL A 104 18.76 3.48 3.59
C VAL A 104 18.67 4.72 2.69
N PHE A 105 17.87 4.66 1.61
CA PHE A 105 17.69 5.76 0.67
C PHE A 105 16.63 6.78 1.10
N ASN A 106 15.59 6.31 1.81
CA ASN A 106 14.59 7.17 2.42
C ASN A 106 14.21 6.70 3.84
N PRO A 107 14.95 7.13 4.88
CA PRO A 107 14.73 6.68 6.26
C PRO A 107 13.36 7.07 6.84
N LEU A 108 12.67 8.03 6.22
CA LEU A 108 11.37 8.53 6.68
C LEU A 108 10.19 7.81 6.02
N ASP A 109 10.43 6.92 5.05
CA ASP A 109 9.38 6.21 4.34
C ASP A 109 8.58 5.30 5.27
N LYS A 110 7.38 5.75 5.66
CA LYS A 110 6.51 4.99 6.56
C LYS A 110 5.98 3.71 5.90
N ALA A 111 5.76 3.71 4.58
CA ALA A 111 5.27 2.53 3.88
C ALA A 111 6.27 1.36 3.98
N SER A 112 7.57 1.63 3.78
CA SER A 112 8.63 0.63 3.99
C SER A 112 8.63 0.09 5.42
N LYS A 113 8.49 0.95 6.43
CA LYS A 113 8.47 0.54 7.85
C LYS A 113 7.29 -0.36 8.19
N ILE A 114 6.11 -0.04 7.64
CA ILE A 114 4.89 -0.83 7.84
C ILE A 114 5.04 -2.23 7.26
N LEU A 115 5.46 -2.32 5.99
CA LEU A 115 5.63 -3.61 5.31
C LEU A 115 6.74 -4.45 5.96
N LEU A 116 7.84 -3.82 6.40
CA LEU A 116 8.89 -4.49 7.16
C LEU A 116 8.35 -5.08 8.48
N SER A 117 7.55 -4.33 9.22
CA SER A 117 6.90 -4.81 10.44
C SER A 117 5.96 -5.99 10.18
N ARG A 118 5.21 -5.95 9.07
CA ARG A 118 4.33 -7.07 8.66
C ARG A 118 5.12 -8.31 8.28
N CYS A 119 6.24 -8.16 7.56
CA CYS A 119 7.11 -9.28 7.25
C CYS A 119 7.62 -9.97 8.52
N ALA A 120 8.00 -9.21 9.55
CA ALA A 120 8.39 -9.77 10.84
C ALA A 120 7.25 -10.57 11.49
N ILE A 121 6.04 -10.01 11.52
CA ILE A 121 4.84 -10.69 12.02
C ILE A 121 4.58 -12.00 11.25
N LEU A 122 4.68 -11.98 9.92
CA LEU A 122 4.41 -13.14 9.07
C LEU A 122 5.51 -14.20 9.15
N LEU A 123 6.74 -13.83 9.53
CA LEU A 123 7.79 -14.81 9.83
C LEU A 123 7.58 -15.48 11.19
N GLU A 124 7.12 -14.73 12.18
CA GLU A 124 6.78 -15.28 13.51
C GLU A 124 5.47 -16.09 13.48
N ARG A 125 4.51 -15.66 12.66
CA ARG A 125 3.18 -16.27 12.52
C ARG A 125 2.88 -16.48 11.03
N PRO A 126 3.46 -17.51 10.41
CA PRO A 126 3.23 -17.81 9.00
C PRO A 126 1.75 -18.02 8.70
N GLN A 127 1.30 -17.44 7.59
CA GLN A 127 -0.01 -17.69 7.01
C GLN A 127 0.18 -18.65 5.83
N PRO A 128 -0.20 -19.93 5.95
CA PRO A 128 0.02 -20.92 4.88
C PRO A 128 -0.70 -20.55 3.57
N ASP A 129 -1.84 -19.86 3.68
CA ASP A 129 -2.68 -19.45 2.56
C ASP A 129 -2.42 -18.00 2.14
N TRP A 130 -1.18 -17.52 2.29
CA TRP A 130 -0.81 -16.17 1.92
C TRP A 130 -1.05 -15.92 0.42
N ASP A 131 -1.93 -14.98 0.12
CA ASP A 131 -2.35 -14.61 -1.24
C ASP A 131 -1.73 -13.28 -1.71
N GLY A 132 -0.73 -12.78 -0.99
CA GLY A 132 -0.08 -11.51 -1.26
C GLY A 132 -0.82 -10.28 -0.73
N VAL A 133 -1.94 -10.46 -0.01
CA VAL A 133 -2.83 -9.35 0.39
C VAL A 133 -2.93 -9.23 1.90
N TRP A 134 -2.62 -8.04 2.43
CA TRP A 134 -2.80 -7.78 3.86
C TRP A 134 -4.28 -7.55 4.20
N SER A 135 -4.80 -8.31 5.15
CA SER A 135 -6.17 -8.12 5.65
C SER A 135 -6.17 -7.15 6.83
N MET A 136 -6.84 -6.00 6.67
CA MET A 136 -6.94 -5.02 7.74
C MET A 136 -8.00 -5.45 8.75
N GLU A 137 -7.59 -5.72 9.99
CA GLU A 137 -8.53 -5.86 11.10
C GLU A 137 -9.08 -4.49 11.49
N SER A 138 -10.41 -4.33 11.47
CA SER A 138 -11.04 -3.12 12.00
C SER A 138 -10.89 -3.12 13.52
N LYS A 139 -10.31 -2.06 14.11
CA LYS A 139 -10.57 -1.78 15.52
C LYS A 139 -12.08 -1.58 15.68
N SER A 140 -12.74 -2.53 16.33
CA SER A 140 -14.05 -2.29 16.93
C SER A 140 -13.80 -1.38 18.12
N GLY A 141 -14.12 -0.10 17.98
CA GLY A 141 -14.12 0.90 19.04
C GLY A 141 -15.42 1.67 18.95
#